data_AF-A0A1I6CPY6-F1
#
_entry.id   AF-A0A1I6CPY6-F1
#
_cell.length_a   1.000
_cell.length_b   1.000
_cell.length_c   1.000
_cell.angle_alpha   90.00
_cell.angle_beta   90.00
_cell.angle_gamma   90.00
#
_symmetry.space_group_name_H-M   'P 1'
#
loop_
_entity.id
_entity.type
_entity.pdbx_description
1 polymer ?
#
loop_
_entity_poly.entity_id
_entity_poly.type
_entity_poly.pdbx_seq_one_letter_code
_entity_poly.pdbx_strand_id
1 'polypeptide(L)'
;MGLADRMIRLLWAVGGEDVAARILRTHWRLLPADDPLGRALRSRLVAALRAELPGHDAQIREAVLVDELTLLNAAERVRPSRAAVLKIVRALADS
;
A
#
# COMPACT_ATOMS: atom_id res chain seq x y z
N MET A 1 -14.69 -1.57 2.37
CA MET A 1 -13.52 -2.29 1.85
C MET A 1 -12.47 -2.34 2.94
N GLY A 2 -12.06 -3.53 3.38
CA GLY A 2 -11.17 -3.68 4.53
C GLY A 2 -9.71 -3.37 4.19
N LEU A 3 -8.88 -3.19 5.23
CA LEU A 3 -7.44 -3.03 5.08
C LEU A 3 -6.79 -4.24 4.39
N ALA A 4 -7.22 -5.46 4.74
CA ALA A 4 -6.72 -6.69 4.12
C ALA A 4 -6.95 -6.69 2.60
N ASP A 5 -8.15 -6.34 2.14
CA ASP A 5 -8.47 -6.26 0.71
C ASP A 5 -7.57 -5.26 -0.04
N ARG A 6 -7.26 -4.13 0.60
CA ARG A 6 -6.36 -3.11 0.05
C ARG A 6 -4.94 -3.63 -0.12
N MET A 7 -4.41 -4.30 0.91
CA MET A 7 -3.05 -4.85 0.87
C MET A 7 -2.92 -5.94 -0.20
N ILE A 8 -3.93 -6.81 -0.34
CA ILE A 8 -3.95 -7.83 -1.40
C ILE A 8 -3.91 -7.18 -2.78
N ARG A 9 -4.74 -6.16 -3.02
CA ARG A 9 -4.73 -5.44 -4.31
C ARG A 9 -3.40 -4.76 -4.60
N LEU A 10 -2.78 -4.13 -3.61
CA LEU A 10 -1.48 -3.48 -3.77
C LEU A 10 -0.41 -4.49 -4.18
N LEU A 11 -0.34 -5.63 -3.49
CA LEU A 11 0.63 -6.68 -3.83
C LEU A 11 0.40 -7.23 -5.24
N TRP A 12 -0.87 -7.47 -5.59
CA TRP A 12 -1.23 -8.03 -6.90
C TRP A 12 -0.94 -7.05 -8.03
N ALA A 13 -1.20 -5.75 -7.84
CA ALA A 13 -0.98 -4.71 -8.83
C ALA A 13 0.49 -4.58 -9.27
N VAL A 14 1.43 -4.87 -8.37
CA VAL A 14 2.87 -4.76 -8.64
C VAL A 14 3.48 -6.12 -8.99
N GLY A 15 3.25 -7.14 -8.17
CA GLY A 15 3.96 -8.41 -8.25
C GLY A 15 3.23 -9.53 -8.98
N GLY A 16 1.98 -9.32 -9.40
CA GLY A 16 1.18 -10.42 -9.93
C GLY A 16 0.80 -11.43 -8.84
N GLU A 17 0.11 -12.50 -9.25
CA GLU A 17 -0.49 -13.47 -8.33
C GLU A 17 0.57 -14.25 -7.53
N ASP A 18 1.64 -14.70 -8.19
CA ASP A 18 2.66 -15.55 -7.58
C ASP A 18 3.48 -14.83 -6.51
N VAL A 19 3.89 -13.59 -6.77
CA VAL A 19 4.65 -12.78 -5.81
C VAL A 19 3.75 -12.34 -4.66
N ALA A 20 2.50 -11.93 -4.96
CA ALA A 20 1.54 -11.60 -3.93
C ALA A 20 1.29 -12.80 -2.99
N ALA A 21 1.07 -14.00 -3.53
CA ALA A 21 0.86 -15.20 -2.75
C ALA A 21 2.08 -15.58 -1.89
N ARG A 22 3.31 -15.32 -2.38
CA ARG A 22 4.54 -15.56 -1.63
C ARG A 22 4.71 -14.58 -0.48
N ILE A 23 4.56 -13.28 -0.75
CA ILE A 23 4.66 -12.23 0.27
C ILE A 23 3.57 -12.42 1.33
N LEU A 24 2.33 -12.71 0.94
CA LEU A 24 1.22 -12.99 1.86
C LEU A 24 1.51 -14.22 2.72
N ARG A 25 2.02 -15.31 2.15
CA ARG A 25 2.42 -16.51 2.93
C ARG A 25 3.56 -16.25 3.91
N THR A 26 4.44 -15.30 3.65
CA THR A 26 5.50 -14.91 4.59
C THR A 26 4.96 -14.00 5.70
N HIS A 27 3.96 -13.17 5.39
CA HIS A 27 3.50 -12.08 6.27
C HIS A 27 2.11 -12.31 6.89
N TRP A 28 1.46 -13.46 6.67
CA TRP A 28 0.08 -13.76 7.10
C TRP A 28 -0.19 -13.65 8.60
N ARG A 29 0.86 -13.73 9.45
CA ARG A 29 0.73 -13.59 10.92
C ARG A 29 0.76 -12.14 11.39
N LEU A 30 1.00 -11.16 10.52
CA LEU A 30 0.93 -9.74 10.84
C LEU A 30 -0.55 -9.32 10.86
N LEU A 31 -1.21 -9.56 11.99
CA LEU A 31 -2.61 -9.18 12.20
C LEU A 31 -2.75 -7.64 12.31
N PRO A 32 -3.84 -7.05 11.76
CA PRO A 32 -4.09 -5.61 11.74
C PRO A 32 -4.41 -4.95 13.10
N ALA A 33 -4.33 -5.68 14.21
CA ALA A 33 -4.90 -5.27 15.48
C ALA A 33 -4.31 -3.94 16.01
N ASP A 34 -3.03 -3.68 15.73
CA ASP A 34 -2.31 -2.48 16.20
C ASP A 34 -2.14 -1.39 15.11
N ASP A 35 -2.66 -1.59 13.90
CA ASP A 35 -2.49 -0.65 12.78
C ASP A 35 -3.82 -0.39 12.04
N PRO A 36 -4.71 0.45 12.63
CA PRO A 36 -6.05 0.70 12.10
C PRO A 36 -6.05 1.26 10.66
N LEU A 37 -4.97 1.92 10.28
CA LEU A 37 -4.79 2.49 8.94
C LEU A 37 -3.94 1.60 8.02
N GLY A 38 -3.20 0.63 8.57
CA GLY A 38 -2.36 -0.29 7.83
C GLY A 38 -1.04 0.29 7.32
N ARG A 39 -0.54 1.39 7.90
CA ARG A 39 0.69 2.03 7.42
C ARG A 39 1.93 1.18 7.67
N ALA A 40 2.09 0.66 8.88
CA ALA A 40 3.22 -0.18 9.25
C ALA A 40 3.19 -1.51 8.50
N LEU A 41 1.99 -2.06 8.30
CA LEU A 41 1.81 -3.23 7.44
C LEU A 41 2.20 -2.92 6.01
N ARG A 42 1.74 -1.80 5.44
CA ARG A 42 2.07 -1.40 4.07
C ARG A 42 3.58 -1.19 3.87
N SER A 43 4.26 -0.46 4.75
CA SER A 43 5.71 -0.24 4.61
C SER A 43 6.49 -1.56 4.58
N ARG A 44 6.08 -2.55 5.38
CA ARG A 44 6.69 -3.90 5.34
C ARG A 44 6.40 -4.62 4.03
N LEU A 45 5.16 -4.57 3.54
CA LEU A 45 4.78 -5.19 2.28
C LEU A 45 5.48 -4.54 1.08
N VAL A 46 5.65 -3.22 1.09
CA VAL A 46 6.43 -2.47 0.10
C VAL A 46 7.90 -2.87 0.14
N ALA A 47 8.50 -3.00 1.33
CA ALA A 47 9.87 -3.49 1.47
C ALA A 47 10.01 -4.93 0.93
N ALA A 48 9.04 -5.79 1.17
CA ALA A 48 9.02 -7.14 0.62
C ALA A 48 8.89 -7.15 -0.91
N LEU A 49 8.02 -6.29 -1.49
CA LEU A 49 7.90 -6.13 -2.93
C LEU A 49 9.21 -5.67 -3.57
N ARG A 50 9.91 -4.71 -2.96
CA ARG A 50 11.22 -4.24 -3.44
C ARG A 50 12.27 -5.34 -3.44
N ALA A 51 12.26 -6.21 -2.43
CA ALA A 51 13.18 -7.33 -2.34
C ALA A 51 12.90 -8.39 -3.42
N GLU A 52 11.62 -8.64 -3.72
CA GLU A 52 11.20 -9.61 -4.75
C GLU A 52 11.31 -9.06 -6.18
N LEU A 53 11.15 -7.74 -6.36
CA LEU A 53 11.07 -7.07 -7.67
C LEU A 53 12.05 -5.90 -7.77
N PRO A 54 13.38 -6.18 -7.81
CA PRO A 54 14.36 -5.12 -7.99
C PRO A 54 14.09 -4.34 -9.29
N GLY A 55 14.17 -3.01 -9.23
CA GLY A 55 13.93 -2.11 -10.36
C GLY A 55 12.48 -1.71 -10.61
N HIS A 56 11.52 -2.21 -9.83
CA HIS A 56 10.07 -1.90 -9.99
C HIS A 56 9.59 -0.77 -9.08
N ASP A 57 10.50 0.07 -8.56
CA ASP A 57 10.17 1.15 -7.60
C ASP A 57 9.12 2.13 -8.12
N ALA A 58 9.10 2.40 -9.43
CA ALA A 58 8.09 3.27 -10.03
C ALA A 58 6.69 2.66 -9.94
N GLN A 59 6.54 1.39 -10.28
CA GLN A 59 5.25 0.67 -10.19
C GLN A 59 4.80 0.51 -8.75
N ILE A 60 5.73 0.28 -7.82
CA ILE A 60 5.46 0.22 -6.38
C ILE A 60 4.89 1.56 -5.90
N ARG A 61 5.54 2.68 -6.25
CA ARG A 61 5.05 4.02 -5.88
C ARG A 61 3.70 4.34 -6.48
N GLU A 62 3.47 3.96 -7.74
CA GLU A 62 2.18 4.15 -8.40
C GLU A 62 1.07 3.35 -7.71
N ALA A 63 1.31 2.08 -7.39
CA ALA A 63 0.34 1.25 -6.67
C ALA A 63 0.03 1.80 -5.26
N VAL A 64 1.03 2.32 -4.54
CA VAL A 64 0.82 2.99 -3.24
C VAL A 64 0.00 4.27 -3.41
N LEU A 65 0.28 5.08 -4.44
CA LEU A 65 -0.49 6.29 -4.72
C LEU A 65 -1.96 5.94 -4.98
N VAL A 66 -2.21 4.95 -5.83
CA VAL A 66 -3.57 4.49 -6.14
C VAL A 66 -4.28 4.04 -4.86
N ASP A 67 -3.63 3.24 -4.01
CA ASP A 67 -4.19 2.81 -2.73
C ASP A 67 -4.55 4.00 -1.82
N GLU A 68 -3.65 4.96 -1.64
CA GLU A 68 -3.89 6.17 -0.85
C GLU A 68 -5.03 7.03 -1.39
N LEU A 69 -5.15 7.16 -2.72
CA LEU A 69 -6.26 7.86 -3.36
C LEU A 69 -7.61 7.17 -3.10
N THR A 70 -7.64 5.84 -2.93
CA THR A 70 -8.88 5.15 -2.56
C THR A 70 -9.38 5.52 -1.16
N LEU A 71 -8.49 5.99 -0.27
CA LEU A 71 -8.82 6.39 1.11
C LEU A 71 -9.50 7.76 1.19
N LEU A 72 -9.31 8.59 0.17
CA LEU A 72 -9.96 9.89 0.10
C LEU A 72 -11.46 9.71 -0.11
N ASN A 73 -12.26 10.45 0.66
CA ASN A 73 -13.69 10.55 0.42
C ASN A 73 -13.99 11.35 -0.87
N ALA A 74 -15.25 11.35 -1.33
CA ALA A 74 -15.62 12.00 -2.59
C ALA A 74 -15.27 13.50 -2.63
N ALA A 75 -15.39 14.22 -1.50
CA ALA A 75 -15.03 15.63 -1.41
C ALA A 75 -13.50 15.83 -1.48
N GLU A 76 -12.74 14.99 -0.79
CA GLU A 76 -11.27 15.02 -0.80
C GLU A 76 -10.67 14.61 -2.15
N ARG A 77 -11.36 13.77 -2.95
CA ARG A 77 -10.91 13.43 -4.31
C ARG A 77 -11.01 14.60 -5.27
N VAL A 78 -12.01 15.48 -5.09
CA VAL A 78 -12.20 16.67 -5.92
C VAL A 78 -11.32 17.83 -5.41
N ARG A 79 -11.26 17.99 -4.09
CA ARG A 79 -10.49 19.06 -3.45
C ARG A 79 -9.78 18.53 -2.20
N PRO A 80 -8.60 17.93 -2.35
CA PRO A 80 -7.88 17.36 -1.22
C PRO A 80 -7.43 18.46 -0.27
N SER A 81 -7.64 18.23 1.02
CA SER A 81 -7.10 19.11 2.06
C SER A 81 -5.57 19.03 2.09
N ARG A 82 -4.89 20.08 2.56
CA ARG A 82 -3.43 20.04 2.77
C ARG A 82 -3.01 18.85 3.64
N ALA A 83 -3.82 18.50 4.64
CA ALA A 83 -3.56 17.34 5.50
C ALA A 83 -3.65 16.02 4.73
N ALA A 84 -4.61 15.87 3.82
CA ALA A 84 -4.73 14.71 2.95
C ALA A 84 -3.51 14.60 2.02
N VAL A 85 -3.13 15.68 1.33
CA VAL A 85 -1.94 15.71 0.46
C VAL A 85 -0.68 15.32 1.24
N LEU A 86 -0.46 15.89 2.42
CA LEU A 86 0.72 15.57 3.24
C LEU A 86 0.74 14.11 3.70
N LYS A 87 -0.42 13.48 3.94
CA LYS A 87 -0.49 12.04 4.25
C LYS A 87 -0.02 11.20 3.06
N ILE A 88 -0.46 11.53 1.85
CA ILE A 88 -0.08 10.83 0.61
C ILE A 88 1.42 11.00 0.35
N VAL A 89 1.94 12.23 0.45
CA VAL A 89 3.37 12.50 0.25
C VAL A 89 4.24 11.71 1.23
N ARG A 90 3.84 11.64 2.52
CA ARG A 90 4.55 10.83 3.50
C ARG A 90 4.51 9.34 3.15
N ALA A 91 3.33 8.84 2.74
CA ALA A 91 3.21 7.46 2.29
C ALA A 91 4.17 7.15 1.14
N LEU A 92 4.29 8.04 0.15
CA LEU A 92 5.19 7.87 -0.99
C LEU A 92 6.68 7.96 -0.63
N ALA A 93 7.05 8.75 0.38
CA ALA A 93 8.43 8.85 0.86
C ALA A 93 8.89 7.56 1.57
N ASP A 94 7.96 6.91 2.29
CA ASP A 94 8.20 5.62 2.94
C ASP A 94 8.11 4.43 1.98
N SER A 95 7.76 4.69 0.70
CA SER A 95 7.48 3.69 -0.34
C SER A 95 8.52 3.58 -1.41
#